data_AF-A0A445I8X6-F1
#
_entry.id   AF-A0A445I8X6-F1
#
_cell.length_a   1.000
_cell.length_b   1.000
_cell.length_c   1.000
_cell.angle_alpha   90.00
_cell.angle_beta   90.00
_cell.angle_gamma   90.00
#
_symmetry.space_group_name_H-M   'P 1'
#
loop_
_entity.id
_entity.type
_entity.pdbx_description
1 polymer ?
#
loop_
_entity_poly.entity_id
_entity_poly.type
_entity_poly.pdbx_seq_one_letter_code
_entity_poly.pdbx_strand_id
1 'polypeptide(L)'
;MRKSNSTQRFNDKDELKMQLQLVPPCRVPRVGDIHRIETSTSTSTVTVRRRRRRNAVTTAMRAVVQRVASASVEVEGRIVSEIGPGLLVLVGIHDSDSDADADYICRKVLNMRLFPNENTGKAWDHSVMQKNYQVLLVSQFTLYGFLKGNKPDFHVAMAPQRAKPFYASLVDRFRNAYNSDAIKDGVFGAMMKVKLCPSVPVQGAFIA
;
A
#
# COMPACT_ATOMS: atom_id res chain seq x y z
N MET A 1 12.36 38.62 -35.37
CA MET A 1 12.34 37.15 -35.13
C MET A 1 12.08 36.89 -33.66
N ARG A 2 10.87 36.41 -33.32
CA ARG A 2 10.45 36.07 -31.95
C ARG A 2 10.76 34.59 -31.69
N LYS A 3 11.44 34.27 -30.58
CA LYS A 3 11.39 32.93 -29.97
C LYS A 3 10.71 33.06 -28.61
N SER A 4 9.56 32.43 -28.48
CA SER A 4 8.74 32.35 -27.27
C SER A 4 9.30 31.28 -26.33
N ASN A 5 9.75 31.70 -25.14
CA ASN A 5 9.96 30.81 -24.00
C ASN A 5 8.61 30.60 -23.29
N SER A 6 8.04 29.41 -23.41
CA SER A 6 6.92 28.98 -22.57
C SER A 6 7.46 28.26 -21.34
N THR A 7 7.68 29.00 -20.26
CA THR A 7 7.85 28.45 -18.91
C THR A 7 6.51 27.81 -18.51
N GLN A 8 6.40 26.48 -18.60
CA GLN A 8 5.29 25.74 -18.01
C GLN A 8 5.36 25.90 -16.50
N ARG A 9 4.53 26.78 -15.95
CA ARG A 9 4.24 26.82 -14.52
C ARG A 9 3.49 25.55 -14.17
N PHE A 10 4.17 24.62 -13.49
CA PHE A 10 3.51 23.53 -12.78
C PHE A 10 2.65 24.16 -11.67
N ASN A 11 1.38 23.75 -11.62
CA ASN A 11 0.42 24.24 -10.64
C ASN A 11 0.64 23.51 -9.31
N ASP A 12 1.07 24.21 -8.27
CA ASP A 12 1.24 23.73 -6.88
C ASP A 12 -0.04 23.13 -6.24
N LYS A 13 -1.18 23.13 -6.95
CA LYS A 13 -2.44 22.57 -6.47
C LYS A 13 -2.58 21.07 -6.72
N ASP A 14 -1.80 20.48 -7.63
CA ASP A 14 -1.86 19.05 -7.92
C ASP A 14 -1.00 18.22 -6.95
N GLU A 15 0.04 18.82 -6.35
CA GLU A 15 0.91 18.15 -5.38
C GLU A 15 0.26 18.04 -3.98
N LEU A 16 -0.60 18.99 -3.63
CA LEU A 16 -1.24 19.09 -2.31
C LEU A 16 -2.58 18.35 -2.17
N LYS A 17 -3.13 17.76 -3.25
CA LYS A 17 -4.35 16.95 -3.18
C LYS A 17 -4.12 15.45 -2.94
N MET A 18 -2.87 14.98 -2.90
CA MET A 18 -2.57 13.54 -2.82
C MET A 18 -1.83 13.08 -1.56
N GLN A 19 -1.67 13.95 -0.56
CA GLN A 19 -1.36 13.50 0.79
C GLN A 19 -2.67 13.11 1.49
N LEU A 20 -2.81 11.81 1.79
CA LEU A 20 -3.83 11.22 2.66
C LEU A 20 -5.23 10.95 2.05
N GLN A 21 -5.31 10.07 1.03
CA GLN A 21 -6.53 9.29 0.82
C GLN A 21 -6.53 8.08 1.76
N LEU A 22 -7.16 8.25 2.93
CA LEU A 22 -7.58 7.15 3.79
C LEU A 22 -8.57 6.28 3.01
N VAL A 23 -8.16 5.06 2.65
CA VAL A 23 -9.05 4.04 2.08
C VAL A 23 -10.15 3.74 3.11
N PRO A 24 -11.44 3.91 2.80
CA PRO A 24 -12.51 3.45 3.68
C PRO A 24 -12.53 1.91 3.69
N PRO A 25 -12.83 1.26 4.82
CA PRO A 25 -12.87 -0.19 4.89
C PRO A 25 -13.98 -0.72 3.97
N CYS A 26 -13.61 -1.49 2.95
CA CYS A 26 -14.54 -2.28 2.16
C CYS A 26 -15.11 -3.41 3.01
N ARG A 27 -16.31 -3.24 3.56
CA ARG A 27 -17.14 -4.38 3.94
C ARG A 27 -17.70 -4.99 2.65
N VAL A 28 -17.33 -6.24 2.38
CA VAL A 28 -18.04 -7.08 1.41
C VAL A 28 -19.45 -7.31 1.98
N PRO A 29 -20.54 -6.94 1.29
CA PRO A 29 -21.89 -7.28 1.75
C PRO A 29 -22.06 -8.80 1.70
N ARG A 30 -22.54 -9.41 2.79
CA ARG A 30 -23.07 -10.78 2.75
C ARG A 30 -24.45 -10.75 2.09
N VAL A 31 -24.69 -11.69 1.18
CA VAL A 31 -26.00 -11.89 0.52
C VAL A 31 -27.03 -12.24 1.60
N GLY A 32 -27.97 -11.33 1.88
CA GLY A 32 -29.00 -11.53 2.90
C GLY A 32 -29.85 -10.29 3.21
N ASP A 33 -29.36 -9.09 2.96
CA ASP A 33 -30.09 -7.85 3.29
C ASP A 33 -30.92 -7.35 2.09
N ILE A 34 -31.97 -8.08 1.72
CA ILE A 34 -33.08 -7.54 0.93
C ILE A 34 -34.34 -7.71 1.76
N HIS A 35 -34.81 -6.63 2.38
CA HIS A 35 -36.17 -6.55 2.92
C HIS A 35 -36.93 -5.40 2.25
N ARG A 36 -37.95 -5.83 1.50
CA ARG A 36 -39.25 -5.22 1.18
C ARG A 36 -39.38 -3.72 1.45
N ILE A 37 -39.51 -2.93 0.38
CA ILE A 37 -39.93 -1.53 0.43
C ILE A 37 -41.47 -1.52 0.46
N GLU A 38 -42.07 -1.05 1.55
CA GLU A 38 -43.45 -0.57 1.58
C GLU A 38 -43.43 0.96 1.53
N THR A 39 -44.19 1.51 0.60
CA THR A 39 -44.36 2.95 0.39
C THR A 39 -45.46 3.49 1.30
N SER A 40 -45.14 4.44 2.16
CA SER A 40 -46.12 5.39 2.67
C SER A 40 -45.50 6.78 2.92
N THR A 41 -46.22 7.77 2.44
CA THR A 41 -45.98 9.22 2.50
C THR A 41 -46.07 9.78 3.91
N SER A 42 -45.07 10.55 4.36
CA SER A 42 -45.27 11.81 5.10
C SER A 42 -43.94 12.47 5.49
N THR A 43 -43.97 13.80 5.41
CA THR A 43 -42.90 14.77 5.63
C THR A 43 -42.10 14.53 6.90
N SER A 44 -40.78 14.35 6.77
CA SER A 44 -39.85 14.26 7.90
C SER A 44 -38.60 15.10 7.64
N THR A 45 -38.39 16.10 8.48
CA THR A 45 -37.22 16.97 8.53
C THR A 45 -35.94 16.14 8.61
N VAL A 46 -35.13 16.19 7.56
CA VAL A 46 -33.84 15.49 7.48
C VAL A 46 -32.86 16.18 8.43
N THR A 47 -32.78 15.66 9.67
CA THR A 47 -31.73 16.05 10.59
C THR A 47 -30.44 15.37 10.14
N VAL A 48 -29.54 16.11 9.48
CA VAL A 48 -28.22 15.61 9.09
C VAL A 48 -27.40 15.36 10.35
N ARG A 49 -27.53 14.17 10.94
CA ARG A 49 -26.66 13.71 12.02
C ARG A 49 -25.24 13.57 11.45
N ARG A 50 -24.37 14.53 11.75
CA ARG A 50 -22.92 14.40 11.55
C ARG A 50 -22.48 13.09 12.24
N ARG A 51 -22.23 12.05 11.46
CA ARG A 51 -21.55 10.83 11.93
C ARG A 51 -20.20 11.29 12.47
N ARG A 52 -20.07 11.36 13.80
CA ARG A 52 -18.75 11.35 14.47
C ARG A 52 -18.01 10.16 13.84
N ARG A 53 -16.94 10.44 13.07
CA ARG A 53 -15.97 9.42 12.69
C ARG A 53 -15.44 8.85 14.00
N ARG A 54 -16.03 7.75 14.46
CA ARG A 54 -15.38 6.91 15.46
C ARG A 54 -14.01 6.59 14.86
N ASN A 55 -12.94 6.77 15.63
CA ASN A 55 -11.62 6.27 15.29
C ASN A 55 -11.76 4.77 15.05
N ALA A 56 -12.00 4.39 13.80
CA ALA A 56 -12.08 3.00 13.42
C ALA A 56 -10.65 2.49 13.53
N VAL A 57 -10.38 1.72 14.58
CA VAL A 57 -9.17 0.91 14.67
C VAL A 57 -9.15 0.10 13.38
N THR A 58 -8.17 0.37 12.52
CA THR A 58 -8.09 -0.30 11.22
C THR A 58 -7.67 -1.74 11.47
N THR A 59 -8.60 -2.68 11.26
CA THR A 59 -8.42 -4.11 11.51
C THR A 59 -7.96 -4.87 10.27
N ALA A 60 -7.22 -4.22 9.37
CA ALA A 60 -6.88 -4.78 8.08
C ALA A 60 -5.38 -4.68 7.82
N MET A 61 -4.88 -5.60 6.98
CA MET A 61 -3.54 -5.59 6.41
C MET A 61 -3.18 -4.21 5.88
N ARG A 62 -1.94 -3.79 6.08
CA ARG A 62 -1.43 -2.50 5.61
C ARG A 62 -0.19 -2.72 4.78
N ALA A 63 -0.11 -2.05 3.63
CA ALA A 63 1.13 -1.98 2.88
C ALA A 63 1.50 -0.52 2.59
N VAL A 64 2.77 -0.17 2.82
CA VAL A 64 3.36 1.06 2.30
C VAL A 64 4.18 0.70 1.07
N VAL A 65 3.72 1.15 -0.10
CA VAL A 65 4.30 0.86 -1.41
C VAL A 65 5.09 2.08 -1.86
N GLN A 66 6.36 1.90 -2.18
CA GLN A 66 7.25 2.97 -2.63
C GLN A 66 7.83 2.63 -3.99
N ARG A 67 7.73 3.57 -4.92
CA ARG A 67 8.39 3.47 -6.23
C ARG A 67 9.88 3.75 -6.08
N VAL A 68 10.72 2.81 -6.49
CA VAL A 68 12.17 2.88 -6.32
C VAL A 68 12.90 2.66 -7.64
N ALA A 69 14.02 3.37 -7.80
CA ALA A 69 15.00 3.07 -8.85
C ALA A 69 15.85 1.85 -8.48
N SER A 70 16.07 1.65 -7.18
CA SER A 70 16.66 0.44 -6.60
C SER A 70 16.36 0.39 -5.10
N ALA A 71 16.39 -0.79 -4.50
CA ALA A 71 16.29 -0.96 -3.06
C ALA A 71 17.05 -2.22 -2.62
N SER A 72 17.56 -2.21 -1.39
CA SER A 72 18.27 -3.36 -0.81
C SER A 72 18.03 -3.48 0.69
N VAL A 73 18.19 -4.71 1.18
CA VAL A 73 18.13 -5.06 2.58
C VAL A 73 19.49 -5.55 3.02
N GLU A 74 19.99 -4.99 4.11
CA GLU A 74 21.21 -5.43 4.77
C GLU A 74 20.92 -6.00 6.16
N VAL A 75 21.56 -7.11 6.49
CA VAL A 75 21.57 -7.72 7.82
C VAL A 75 23.02 -7.90 8.23
N GLU A 76 23.39 -7.42 9.41
CA GLU A 76 24.78 -7.50 9.93
C GLU A 76 25.84 -6.97 8.93
N GLY A 77 25.48 -5.92 8.17
CA GLY A 77 26.37 -5.29 7.19
C GLY A 77 26.51 -6.04 5.86
N ARG A 78 25.75 -7.11 5.63
CA ARG A 78 25.73 -7.86 4.37
C ARG A 78 24.42 -7.66 3.64
N ILE A 79 24.47 -7.41 2.33
CA ILE A 79 23.28 -7.35 1.49
C ILE A 79 22.70 -8.76 1.39
N VAL A 80 21.47 -8.93 1.87
CA VAL A 80 20.75 -10.22 1.81
C VAL A 80 19.77 -10.25 0.64
N SER A 81 19.37 -9.09 0.13
CA SER A 81 18.35 -8.96 -0.90
C SER A 81 18.45 -7.59 -1.55
N GLU A 82 18.29 -7.53 -2.88
CA GLU A 82 18.30 -6.28 -3.63
C GLU A 82 17.43 -6.37 -4.88
N ILE A 83 16.95 -5.21 -5.30
CA ILE A 83 16.19 -5.00 -6.52
C ILE A 83 16.70 -3.77 -7.28
N GLY A 84 16.60 -3.82 -8.60
CA GLY A 84 16.67 -2.67 -9.49
C GLY A 84 15.35 -1.88 -9.52
N PRO A 85 14.96 -1.32 -10.67
CA PRO A 85 13.72 -0.56 -10.79
C PRO A 85 12.50 -1.37 -10.36
N GLY A 86 11.63 -0.78 -9.54
CA GLY A 86 10.53 -1.53 -8.97
C GLY A 86 9.80 -0.90 -7.80
N LEU A 87 9.30 -1.75 -6.93
CA LEU A 87 8.55 -1.39 -5.73
C LEU A 87 9.22 -1.93 -4.47
N LEU A 88 9.47 -1.06 -3.50
CA LEU A 88 9.70 -1.47 -2.10
C LEU A 88 8.36 -1.47 -1.38
N VAL A 89 8.01 -2.57 -0.73
CA VAL A 89 6.72 -2.74 -0.06
C VAL A 89 6.95 -3.14 1.39
N LEU A 90 6.62 -2.23 2.31
CA LEU A 90 6.59 -2.51 3.74
C LEU A 90 5.21 -3.08 4.08
N VAL A 91 5.16 -4.31 4.56
CA VAL A 91 3.89 -5.01 4.84
C VAL A 91 3.69 -5.20 6.34
N GLY A 92 2.61 -4.63 6.86
CA GLY A 92 2.10 -4.91 8.19
C GLY A 92 0.98 -5.94 8.11
N ILE A 93 1.06 -6.97 8.95
CA ILE A 93 0.01 -7.98 9.14
C ILE A 93 -0.69 -7.74 10.49
N HIS A 94 -2.00 -7.51 10.46
CA HIS A 94 -2.87 -7.36 11.62
C HIS A 94 -3.24 -8.73 12.20
N ASP A 95 -3.51 -8.81 13.50
CA ASP A 95 -3.79 -10.08 14.20
C ASP A 95 -5.02 -10.86 13.68
N SER A 96 -5.94 -10.14 13.04
CA SER A 96 -7.17 -10.67 12.42
C SER A 96 -7.09 -10.86 10.91
N ASP A 97 -5.93 -10.64 10.29
CA ASP A 97 -5.79 -10.80 8.84
C ASP A 97 -5.94 -12.27 8.43
N SER A 98 -6.54 -12.45 7.26
CA SER A 98 -6.82 -13.73 6.63
C SER A 98 -6.14 -13.84 5.27
N ASP A 99 -6.16 -15.05 4.69
CA ASP A 99 -5.65 -15.28 3.34
C ASP A 99 -6.31 -14.39 2.28
N ALA A 100 -7.59 -14.02 2.47
CA ALA A 100 -8.28 -13.11 1.56
C ALA A 100 -7.68 -11.69 1.58
N ASP A 101 -7.19 -11.24 2.73
CA ASP A 101 -6.52 -9.94 2.87
C ASP A 101 -5.15 -9.97 2.18
N ALA A 102 -4.42 -11.09 2.32
CA ALA A 102 -3.17 -11.33 1.62
C ALA A 102 -3.35 -11.33 0.09
N ASP A 103 -4.37 -12.02 -0.41
CA ASP A 103 -4.72 -12.05 -1.85
C ASP A 103 -5.11 -10.68 -2.37
N TYR A 104 -5.86 -9.92 -1.57
CA TYR A 104 -6.22 -8.55 -1.91
C TYR A 104 -4.97 -7.66 -2.05
N ILE A 105 -4.07 -7.66 -1.06
CA ILE A 105 -2.84 -6.85 -1.09
C ILE A 105 -1.94 -7.27 -2.25
N CYS A 106 -1.73 -8.58 -2.46
CA CYS A 106 -0.96 -9.10 -3.59
C CYS A 106 -1.46 -8.54 -4.92
N ARG A 107 -2.76 -8.72 -5.19
CA ARG A 107 -3.39 -8.22 -6.42
C ARG A 107 -3.32 -6.70 -6.51
N LYS A 108 -3.56 -5.98 -5.42
CA LYS A 108 -3.59 -4.51 -5.41
C LYS A 108 -2.22 -3.92 -5.72
N VAL A 109 -1.15 -4.44 -5.10
CA VAL A 109 0.22 -3.98 -5.29
C VAL A 109 0.70 -4.26 -6.72
N LEU A 110 0.54 -5.50 -7.19
CA LEU A 110 1.02 -5.91 -8.52
C LEU A 110 0.33 -5.17 -9.68
N ASN A 111 -0.92 -4.75 -9.49
CA ASN A 111 -1.69 -4.04 -10.51
C ASN A 111 -1.70 -2.51 -10.35
N MET A 112 -1.04 -1.96 -9.33
CA MET A 112 -1.03 -0.52 -9.10
C MET A 112 -0.27 0.20 -10.23
N ARG A 113 -0.92 1.16 -10.88
CA ARG A 113 -0.39 1.87 -12.06
C ARG A 113 0.51 3.03 -11.65
N LEU A 114 1.69 2.71 -11.11
CA LEU A 114 2.65 3.66 -10.53
C LEU A 114 3.74 4.14 -11.48
N PHE A 115 3.84 3.55 -12.67
CA PHE A 115 4.92 3.83 -13.60
C PHE A 115 4.44 4.62 -14.82
N PRO A 116 5.27 5.53 -15.34
CA PRO A 116 4.92 6.33 -16.50
C PRO A 116 4.92 5.48 -17.77
N ASN A 117 4.10 5.89 -18.73
CA ASN A 117 4.13 5.37 -20.09
C ASN A 117 4.95 6.33 -20.96
N GLU A 118 6.11 5.86 -21.42
CA GLU A 118 7.04 6.63 -22.25
C GLU A 118 6.45 6.99 -23.62
N ASN A 119 5.56 6.16 -24.17
CA ASN A 119 4.93 6.40 -25.47
C ASN A 119 3.82 7.44 -25.38
N THR A 120 3.07 7.49 -24.28
CA THR A 120 1.92 8.40 -24.13
C THR A 120 2.18 9.61 -23.24
N GLY A 121 3.30 9.63 -22.50
CA GLY A 121 3.64 10.66 -21.52
C GLY A 121 2.81 10.65 -20.24
N LYS A 122 1.88 9.69 -20.07
CA LYS A 122 1.05 9.59 -18.86
C LYS A 122 1.88 9.15 -17.66
N ALA A 123 1.83 9.91 -16.56
CA ALA A 123 2.61 9.64 -15.35
C ALA A 123 2.16 8.38 -14.56
N TRP A 124 0.88 8.02 -14.62
CA TRP A 124 0.26 6.94 -13.85
C TRP A 124 -0.44 5.93 -14.76
N ASP A 125 0.31 5.02 -15.39
CA ASP A 125 -0.23 4.23 -16.50
C ASP A 125 0.20 2.76 -16.51
N HIS A 126 1.40 2.44 -16.04
CA HIS A 126 1.88 1.06 -16.00
C HIS A 126 2.03 0.52 -14.58
N SER A 127 1.70 -0.76 -14.42
CA SER A 127 2.02 -1.51 -13.21
C SER A 127 3.45 -2.03 -13.21
N VAL A 128 3.90 -2.52 -12.05
CA VAL A 128 5.22 -3.16 -11.91
C VAL A 128 5.35 -4.35 -12.87
N MET A 129 4.26 -5.10 -13.06
CA MET A 129 4.21 -6.24 -13.97
C MET A 129 4.38 -5.81 -15.43
N GLN A 130 3.68 -4.75 -15.86
CA GLN A 130 3.75 -4.25 -17.23
C GLN A 130 5.12 -3.69 -17.61
N LYS A 131 5.89 -3.23 -16.62
CA LYS A 131 7.27 -2.76 -16.81
C LYS A 131 8.32 -3.87 -16.67
N ASN A 132 7.93 -5.10 -16.33
CA ASN A 132 8.86 -6.18 -16.00
C ASN A 132 9.86 -5.79 -14.88
N TYR A 133 9.36 -5.06 -13.88
CA TYR A 133 10.13 -4.55 -12.76
C TYR A 133 10.02 -5.46 -11.53
N GLN A 134 10.86 -5.20 -10.53
CA GLN A 134 10.98 -6.06 -9.36
C GLN A 134 10.17 -5.55 -8.17
N VAL A 135 9.91 -6.43 -7.19
CA VAL A 135 9.25 -6.08 -5.93
C VAL A 135 10.06 -6.62 -4.77
N LEU A 136 10.38 -5.75 -3.81
CA LEU A 136 11.04 -6.12 -2.56
C LEU A 136 10.03 -6.00 -1.42
N LEU A 137 9.65 -7.14 -0.84
CA LEU A 137 8.75 -7.23 0.30
C LEU A 137 9.56 -7.19 1.61
N VAL A 138 9.13 -6.38 2.58
CA VAL A 138 9.73 -6.32 3.92
C VAL A 138 8.62 -6.31 4.97
N SER A 139 8.67 -7.25 5.90
CA SER A 139 7.75 -7.31 7.05
C SER A 139 7.93 -6.09 7.96
N GLN A 140 6.87 -5.33 8.23
CA GLN A 140 6.89 -4.08 8.99
C GLN A 140 5.68 -3.97 9.95
N PHE A 141 5.79 -4.61 11.13
CA PHE A 141 4.72 -4.58 12.14
C PHE A 141 4.46 -3.17 12.71
N THR A 142 5.45 -2.26 12.63
CA THR A 142 5.32 -0.90 13.15
C THR A 142 4.30 -0.05 12.39
N LEU A 143 3.81 -0.51 11.23
CA LEU A 143 2.69 0.13 10.54
C LEU A 143 1.39 0.14 11.38
N TYR A 144 1.31 -0.69 12.43
CA TYR A 144 0.24 -0.68 13.42
C TYR A 144 0.55 0.11 14.68
N GLY A 145 1.66 0.85 14.70
CA GLY A 145 2.02 1.70 15.81
C GLY A 145 0.97 2.79 16.04
N PHE A 146 0.45 2.85 17.26
CA PHE A 146 -0.26 4.02 17.75
C PHE A 146 0.37 4.48 19.07
N LEU A 147 0.26 5.77 19.36
CA LEU A 147 0.95 6.35 20.51
C LEU A 147 0.04 6.34 21.74
N LYS A 148 0.49 5.69 22.81
CA LYS A 148 -0.04 5.88 24.17
C LYS A 148 0.84 6.91 24.87
N GLY A 149 0.44 8.18 24.80
CA GLY A 149 1.33 9.30 25.13
C GLY A 149 2.42 9.43 24.06
N ASN A 150 3.69 9.26 24.44
CA ASN A 150 4.83 9.23 23.51
C ASN A 150 5.37 7.81 23.26
N LYS A 151 4.80 6.79 23.91
CA LYS A 151 5.22 5.40 23.75
C LYS A 151 4.44 4.75 22.61
N PRO A 152 5.11 4.18 21.59
CA PRO A 152 4.42 3.41 20.58
C PRO A 152 3.94 2.06 21.14
N ASP A 153 2.73 1.68 20.75
CA ASP A 153 2.10 0.41 21.08
C ASP A 153 1.70 -0.28 19.77
N PHE A 154 1.96 -1.59 19.71
CA PHE A 154 1.80 -2.42 18.52
C PHE A 154 0.92 -3.66 18.77
N HIS A 155 0.12 -3.67 19.84
CA HIS A 155 -0.63 -4.86 20.29
C HIS A 155 -1.62 -5.42 19.25
N VAL A 156 -1.97 -4.65 18.22
CA VAL A 156 -2.89 -5.08 17.14
C VAL A 156 -2.16 -5.77 15.98
N ALA A 157 -0.83 -5.72 15.94
CA ALA A 157 -0.05 -6.47 14.96
C ALA A 157 -0.08 -7.97 15.29
N MET A 158 -0.07 -8.81 14.25
CA MET A 158 -0.04 -10.25 14.43
C MET A 158 1.22 -10.69 15.18
N ALA A 159 1.05 -11.58 16.17
CA ALA A 159 2.17 -12.11 16.95
C ALA A 159 3.23 -12.79 16.06
N PRO A 160 4.55 -12.66 16.35
CA PRO A 160 5.63 -13.14 15.48
C PRO A 160 5.52 -14.62 15.05
N GLN A 161 5.03 -15.49 15.95
CA GLN A 161 4.88 -16.93 15.72
C GLN A 161 3.85 -17.22 14.61
N ARG A 162 2.78 -16.41 14.52
CA ARG A 162 1.79 -16.49 13.44
C ARG A 162 2.20 -15.66 12.22
N ALA A 163 2.80 -14.49 12.46
CA ALA A 163 3.17 -13.57 11.39
C ALA A 163 4.28 -14.13 10.48
N LYS A 164 5.24 -14.91 11.01
CA LYS A 164 6.31 -15.50 10.19
C LYS A 164 5.78 -16.44 9.09
N PRO A 165 5.00 -17.50 9.38
CA PRO A 165 4.44 -18.36 8.34
C PRO A 165 3.42 -17.62 7.46
N PHE A 166 2.65 -16.69 8.03
CA PHE A 166 1.71 -15.87 7.24
C PHE A 166 2.44 -15.00 6.21
N TYR A 167 3.51 -14.33 6.62
CA TYR A 167 4.35 -13.52 5.74
C TYR A 167 5.00 -14.36 4.64
N ALA A 168 5.51 -15.55 4.96
CA ALA A 168 6.06 -16.46 3.96
C ALA A 168 5.00 -16.84 2.90
N SER A 169 3.79 -17.21 3.34
CA SER A 169 2.64 -17.46 2.45
C SER A 169 2.32 -16.25 1.57
N LEU A 170 2.36 -15.03 2.12
CA LEU A 170 2.18 -13.80 1.34
C LEU A 170 3.25 -13.66 0.25
N VAL A 171 4.52 -13.85 0.58
CA VAL A 171 5.62 -13.77 -0.40
C VAL A 171 5.41 -14.79 -1.53
N ASP A 172 5.00 -16.01 -1.21
CA ASP A 172 4.74 -17.04 -2.21
C ASP A 172 3.54 -16.71 -3.11
N ARG A 173 2.50 -16.05 -2.57
CA ARG A 173 1.39 -15.51 -3.38
C ARG A 173 1.88 -14.49 -4.42
N PHE A 174 2.80 -13.60 -4.03
CA PHE A 174 3.42 -12.65 -4.98
C PHE A 174 4.24 -13.37 -6.05
N ARG A 175 5.05 -14.37 -5.66
CA ARG A 175 5.86 -15.17 -6.60
C ARG A 175 4.97 -15.89 -7.63
N ASN A 176 3.89 -16.51 -7.16
CA ASN A 176 2.95 -17.24 -8.01
C ASN A 176 2.12 -16.35 -8.94
N ALA A 177 1.76 -15.14 -8.49
CA ALA A 177 0.94 -14.21 -9.26
C ALA A 177 1.71 -13.41 -10.32
N TYR A 178 3.05 -13.45 -10.30
CA TYR A 178 3.87 -12.63 -11.20
C TYR A 178 5.06 -13.39 -11.80
N ASN A 179 6.25 -13.20 -11.26
CA ASN A 179 7.48 -13.89 -11.66
C ASN A 179 8.29 -14.09 -10.38
N SER A 180 8.60 -15.35 -10.06
CA SER A 180 9.33 -15.71 -8.84
C SER A 180 10.67 -15.00 -8.71
N ASP A 181 11.38 -14.76 -9.81
CA ASP A 181 12.70 -14.13 -9.81
C ASP A 181 12.64 -12.63 -9.56
N ALA A 182 11.50 -12.01 -9.90
CA ALA A 182 11.24 -10.58 -9.71
C ALA A 182 10.77 -10.24 -8.29
N ILE A 183 10.34 -11.23 -7.51
CA ILE A 183 9.90 -11.04 -6.12
C ILE A 183 11.05 -11.38 -5.17
N LYS A 184 11.49 -10.37 -4.43
CA LYS A 184 12.52 -10.46 -3.39
C LYS A 184 11.90 -10.16 -2.03
N ASP A 185 12.49 -10.70 -0.98
CA ASP A 185 12.08 -10.46 0.40
C ASP A 185 13.27 -10.16 1.31
N GLY A 186 12.98 -9.53 2.45
CA GLY A 186 13.93 -9.38 3.56
C GLY A 186 13.96 -10.62 4.47
N VAL A 187 14.73 -10.53 5.56
CA VAL A 187 14.81 -11.60 6.57
C VAL A 187 13.84 -11.31 7.71
N PHE A 188 12.76 -12.08 7.80
CA PHE A 188 11.73 -11.87 8.83
C PHE A 188 12.32 -11.87 10.24
N GLY A 189 12.02 -10.82 11.02
CA GLY A 189 12.45 -10.68 12.41
C GLY A 189 13.92 -10.29 12.62
N ALA A 190 14.70 -10.14 11.54
CA ALA A 190 16.07 -9.62 11.65
C ALA A 190 16.08 -8.09 11.78
N MET A 191 17.14 -7.57 12.41
CA MET A 191 17.43 -6.13 12.42
C MET A 191 17.95 -5.71 11.04
N MET A 192 17.03 -5.28 10.18
CA MET A 192 17.31 -4.94 8.79
C MET A 192 17.62 -3.46 8.62
N LYS A 193 18.62 -3.14 7.81
CA LYS A 193 18.82 -1.81 7.23
C LYS A 193 18.29 -1.83 5.80
N VAL A 194 17.20 -1.09 5.55
CA VAL A 194 16.62 -0.97 4.22
C VAL A 194 17.17 0.30 3.57
N LYS A 195 17.86 0.13 2.43
CA LYS A 195 18.31 1.22 1.57
C LYS A 195 17.37 1.33 0.39
N LEU A 196 16.97 2.54 0.04
CA LEU A 196 16.15 2.79 -1.14
C LEU A 196 16.68 4.01 -1.91
N CYS A 197 16.66 3.90 -3.23
CA CYS A 197 16.89 5.01 -4.14
C CYS A 197 15.53 5.43 -4.73
N PRO A 198 15.02 6.63 -4.40
CA PRO A 198 13.74 7.10 -4.92
C PRO A 198 13.74 7.19 -6.45
N SER A 199 12.62 6.83 -7.08
CA SER A 199 12.46 7.03 -8.53
C SER A 199 12.08 8.49 -8.83
N VAL A 200 12.92 9.20 -9.58
CA VAL A 200 12.61 10.54 -10.13
C VAL A 200 11.88 10.41 -11.48
N PRO A 201 11.00 11.34 -11.90
CA PRO A 201 10.59 12.58 -11.22
C PRO A 201 9.39 12.41 -10.25
N VAL A 202 8.75 11.24 -10.21
CA VAL A 202 7.55 10.99 -9.37
C VAL A 202 7.93 10.24 -8.10
N GLN A 203 8.03 10.96 -6.98
CA GLN A 203 8.29 10.38 -5.66
C GLN A 203 6.98 10.20 -4.89
N GLY A 204 6.76 9.03 -4.29
CA GLY A 204 5.56 8.79 -3.52
C GLY A 204 5.58 7.47 -2.76
N ALA A 205 5.00 7.49 -1.57
CA ALA A 205 4.62 6.31 -0.80
C ALA A 205 3.10 6.19 -0.84
N PHE A 206 2.59 5.02 -1.24
CA PHE A 206 1.17 4.72 -1.36
C PHE A 206 0.79 3.77 -0.25
N ILE A 207 -0.40 3.96 0.32
CA ILE A 207 -0.95 3.03 1.32
C ILE A 207 -1.96 2.15 0.61
N ALA A 208 -1.75 0.84 0.67
CA ALA A 208 -2.67 -0.18 0.15
C ALA A 208 -3.33 -0.95 1.29
#